data_AF-A0A3D3HR51-F1
#
_entry.id   AF-A0A3D3HR51-F1
#
_cell.length_a   1.000
_cell.length_b   1.000
_cell.length_c   1.000
_cell.angle_alpha   90.00
_cell.angle_beta   90.00
_cell.angle_gamma   90.00
#
_symmetry.space_group_name_H-M   'P 1'
#
loop_
_entity.id
_entity.type
_entity.pdbx_description
1 polymer ?
#
loop_
_entity_poly.entity_id
_entity_poly.type
_entity_poly.pdbx_seq_one_letter_code
_entity_poly.pdbx_strand_id
1 'polypeptide(L)'
;MLTLKSFFHPQSRPEKILEIPAGYYRPFSAENLPATPQRQQWIKHLRDSSSLPKAQFQRYYQTPLAKCLVLMQQFPLMEQGSHARPGGMADYMLESLSYAVRLAKGYMLPPGAPPEEQAAQSTAWHAVIVYASMLSPLGYLCDVHIELANGKRWFPLSDAPPEPYRFRFSPSSSAEERQSFGAMLAWRIIPAEAILWLSNYPDAFRALSLYLSGFREQTGVVHHIISEAVRLTTGENEKTIAEDICEVNEFPAEHADNPGNIFWQWLVEGCRSDNIAINQPDNSVHLVGGYLFLPSPWIFRQFLSDTGGEQQEKAALQKAFERLRYHRRDNGTMFTCHLYQTENRDGQYRKLSGYLVPVDKVFTGSLKHGDNPRLVVIP
;
A
#
# COMPACT_ATOMS: atom_id res chain seq x y z
N MET A 1 28.42 76.17 10.49
CA MET A 1 27.48 75.11 10.89
C MET A 1 27.93 73.81 10.23
N LEU A 2 28.20 72.80 11.05
CA LEU A 2 28.75 71.49 10.69
C LEU A 2 27.68 70.62 10.02
N THR A 3 28.02 69.97 8.90
CA THR A 3 27.25 68.87 8.33
C THR A 3 27.90 67.54 8.73
N LEU A 4 27.39 66.93 9.82
CA LEU A 4 27.66 65.54 10.15
C LEU A 4 27.06 64.64 9.05
N LYS A 5 27.90 64.03 8.22
CA LYS A 5 27.53 62.84 7.45
C LYS A 5 27.68 61.63 8.37
N SER A 6 26.56 61.09 8.85
CA SER A 6 26.55 59.84 9.59
C SER A 6 26.86 58.68 8.64
N PHE A 7 28.01 58.05 8.83
CA PHE A 7 28.31 56.74 8.25
C PHE A 7 27.53 55.66 9.01
N PHE A 8 26.40 55.24 8.49
CA PHE A 8 25.82 53.94 8.84
C PHE A 8 26.23 52.95 7.74
N HIS A 9 27.36 52.28 7.96
CA HIS A 9 27.60 50.97 7.35
C HIS A 9 26.67 49.98 8.09
N PRO A 10 25.74 49.28 7.42
CA PRO A 10 25.18 48.08 8.00
C PRO A 10 26.33 47.07 8.07
N GLN A 11 26.94 46.91 9.25
CA GLN A 11 27.77 45.75 9.52
C GLN A 11 26.86 44.54 9.36
N SER A 12 27.00 43.84 8.25
CA SER A 12 26.49 42.48 8.09
C SER A 12 27.09 41.67 9.24
N ARG A 13 26.23 41.33 10.20
CA ARG A 13 26.57 40.37 11.25
C ARG A 13 27.06 39.12 10.51
N PRO A 14 28.29 38.64 10.74
CA PRO A 14 28.73 37.41 10.09
C PRO A 14 27.74 36.33 10.51
N GLU A 15 27.04 35.73 9.54
CA GLU A 15 26.33 34.48 9.78
C GLU A 15 27.34 33.55 10.44
N LYS A 16 27.14 33.26 11.73
CA LYS A 16 27.92 32.22 12.39
C LYS A 16 27.75 30.99 11.53
N ILE A 17 28.80 30.58 10.83
CA ILE A 17 28.88 29.27 10.21
C ILE A 17 28.78 28.32 11.40
N LEU A 18 27.57 27.82 11.66
CA LEU A 18 27.34 26.81 12.68
C LEU A 18 28.17 25.61 12.25
N GLU A 19 29.27 25.36 12.95
CA GLU A 19 30.08 24.16 12.76
C GLU A 19 29.18 22.95 12.93
N ILE A 20 29.15 22.09 11.92
CA ILE A 20 28.34 20.88 11.92
C ILE A 20 29.13 19.85 12.74
N PRO A 21 28.59 19.34 13.86
CA PRO A 21 29.30 18.35 14.65
C PRO A 21 29.57 17.08 13.83
N ALA A 22 30.64 16.35 14.14
CA ALA A 22 30.97 15.11 13.44
C ALA A 22 29.81 14.11 13.50
N GLY A 23 29.43 13.55 12.35
CA GLY A 23 28.29 12.62 12.22
C GLY A 23 26.91 13.28 12.11
N TYR A 24 26.83 14.62 12.06
CA TYR A 24 25.59 15.35 11.81
C TYR A 24 25.48 15.81 10.34
N TYR A 25 24.25 15.90 9.88
CA TYR A 25 23.85 16.39 8.57
C TYR A 25 23.25 17.78 8.70
N ARG A 26 23.54 18.64 7.73
CA ARG A 26 22.88 19.95 7.60
C ARG A 26 21.47 19.77 7.04
N PRO A 27 20.45 20.46 7.57
CA PRO A 27 19.13 20.52 6.94
C PRO A 27 19.19 21.20 5.58
N PHE A 28 18.53 20.62 4.59
CA PHE A 28 18.38 21.21 3.27
C PHE A 28 17.03 21.91 3.16
N SER A 29 17.03 23.07 2.49
CA SER A 29 15.81 23.80 2.14
C SER A 29 15.05 23.09 1.02
N ALA A 30 13.76 23.41 0.90
CA ALA A 30 12.88 22.90 -0.16
C ALA A 30 13.39 23.20 -1.59
N GLU A 31 14.19 24.25 -1.76
CA GLU A 31 14.80 24.65 -3.04
C GLU A 31 15.99 23.77 -3.42
N ASN A 32 16.79 23.35 -2.43
CA ASN A 32 18.01 22.58 -2.66
C ASN A 32 17.75 21.07 -2.76
N LEU A 33 16.71 20.56 -2.10
CA LEU A 33 16.35 19.15 -2.12
C LEU A 33 16.06 18.58 -3.54
N PRO A 34 15.34 19.27 -4.43
CA PRO A 34 15.12 18.77 -5.78
C PRO A 34 16.30 19.06 -6.74
N ALA A 35 17.35 19.78 -6.34
CA ALA A 35 18.30 20.42 -7.26
C ALA A 35 19.20 19.45 -8.06
N THR A 36 19.35 18.19 -7.66
CA THR A 36 20.17 17.22 -8.41
C THR A 36 19.60 16.96 -9.82
N PRO A 37 20.43 16.77 -10.86
CA PRO A 37 19.95 16.56 -12.23
C PRO A 37 18.94 15.41 -12.36
N GLN A 38 19.17 14.29 -11.66
CA GLN A 38 18.30 13.12 -11.71
C GLN A 38 16.92 13.39 -11.11
N ARG A 39 16.85 14.05 -9.94
CA ARG A 39 15.58 14.47 -9.33
C ARG A 39 14.81 15.45 -10.22
N GLN A 40 15.50 16.40 -10.85
CA GLN A 40 14.87 17.32 -11.82
C GLN A 40 14.30 16.57 -13.02
N GLN A 41 14.97 15.52 -13.49
CA GLN A 41 14.46 14.68 -14.57
C GLN A 41 13.17 13.95 -14.17
N TRP A 42 13.11 13.32 -13.00
CA TRP A 42 11.88 12.68 -12.51
C TRP A 42 10.73 13.67 -12.31
N ILE A 43 11.02 14.85 -11.74
CA ILE A 43 10.02 15.91 -11.57
C ILE A 43 9.53 16.44 -12.93
N LYS A 44 10.43 16.53 -13.92
CA LYS A 44 10.05 16.87 -15.30
C LYS A 44 9.14 15.80 -15.90
N HIS A 45 9.45 14.52 -15.75
CA HIS A 45 8.59 13.43 -16.22
C HIS A 45 7.19 13.47 -15.60
N LEU A 46 7.08 13.77 -14.30
CA LEU A 46 5.79 13.99 -13.63
C LEU A 46 5.02 15.18 -14.24
N ARG A 47 5.72 16.27 -14.56
CA ARG A 47 5.10 17.44 -15.21
C ARG A 47 4.59 17.12 -16.61
N ASP A 48 5.43 16.49 -17.42
CA ASP A 48 5.14 16.18 -18.83
C ASP A 48 4.06 15.09 -18.99
N SER A 49 3.71 14.40 -17.90
CA SER A 49 2.65 13.39 -17.86
C SER A 49 1.34 13.87 -17.25
N SER A 50 1.32 15.07 -16.67
CA SER A 50 0.12 15.63 -16.07
C SER A 50 -0.72 16.40 -17.06
N SER A 51 -2.03 16.14 -17.08
CA SER A 51 -3.02 16.94 -17.82
C SER A 51 -3.51 18.17 -17.04
N LEU A 52 -3.00 18.40 -15.81
CA LEU A 52 -3.44 19.53 -15.00
C LEU A 52 -2.89 20.86 -15.52
N PRO A 53 -3.68 21.95 -15.48
CA PRO A 53 -3.18 23.29 -15.71
C PRO A 53 -2.01 23.64 -14.78
N LYS A 54 -1.07 24.48 -15.25
CA LYS A 54 0.17 24.82 -14.52
C LYS A 54 -0.06 25.24 -13.06
N ALA A 55 -1.06 26.08 -12.79
CA ALA A 55 -1.37 26.53 -11.43
C ALA A 55 -1.88 25.39 -10.53
N GLN A 56 -2.70 24.48 -11.08
CA GLN A 56 -3.18 23.30 -10.36
C GLN A 56 -2.05 22.30 -10.15
N PHE A 57 -1.20 22.06 -11.15
CA PHE A 57 -0.01 21.22 -11.00
C PHE A 57 0.90 21.71 -9.85
N GLN A 58 1.13 23.03 -9.79
CA GLN A 58 1.93 23.63 -8.72
C GLN A 58 1.31 23.40 -7.33
N ARG A 59 0.00 23.62 -7.19
CA ARG A 59 -0.71 23.47 -5.92
C ARG A 59 -0.89 22.01 -5.52
N TYR A 60 -1.29 21.14 -6.44
CA TYR A 60 -1.69 19.76 -6.18
C TYR A 60 -0.51 18.79 -6.17
N TYR A 61 0.52 18.98 -7.00
CA TYR A 61 1.66 18.04 -7.06
C TYR A 61 2.96 18.66 -6.57
N GLN A 62 3.34 19.83 -7.08
CA GLN A 62 4.66 20.39 -6.76
C GLN A 62 4.80 20.77 -5.27
N THR A 63 3.77 21.37 -4.68
CA THR A 63 3.78 21.77 -3.26
C THR A 63 3.81 20.54 -2.33
N PRO A 64 2.93 19.52 -2.51
CA PRO A 64 3.02 18.28 -1.75
C PRO A 64 4.35 17.52 -1.92
N LEU A 65 4.88 17.45 -3.14
CA LEU A 65 6.17 16.83 -3.42
C LEU A 65 7.30 17.54 -2.65
N ALA A 66 7.32 18.87 -2.67
CA ALA A 66 8.31 19.64 -1.90
C ALA A 66 8.22 19.38 -0.40
N LYS A 67 6.99 19.29 0.16
CA LYS A 67 6.77 18.91 1.57
C LYS A 67 7.31 17.51 1.86
N CYS A 68 7.08 16.54 0.97
CA CYS A 68 7.63 15.18 1.13
C CYS A 68 9.17 15.21 1.17
N LEU A 69 9.81 15.90 0.22
CA LEU A 69 11.26 16.03 0.19
C LEU A 69 11.80 16.70 1.47
N VAL A 70 11.11 17.71 1.98
CA VAL A 70 11.46 18.40 3.23
C VAL A 70 11.40 17.45 4.43
N LEU A 71 10.45 16.52 4.47
CA LEU A 71 10.37 15.51 5.52
C LEU A 71 11.39 14.38 5.34
N MET A 72 11.77 14.06 4.10
CA MET A 72 12.71 12.98 3.79
C MET A 72 14.18 13.40 3.90
N GLN A 73 14.49 14.70 3.81
CA GLN A 73 15.84 15.27 3.94
C GLN A 73 16.91 14.40 3.23
N GLN A 74 17.98 14.05 3.93
CA GLN A 74 19.03 13.13 3.47
C GLN A 74 18.85 11.74 4.10
N PHE A 75 17.65 11.36 4.54
CA PHE A 75 17.44 10.06 5.14
C PHE A 75 17.59 8.93 4.10
N PRO A 76 18.32 7.85 4.43
CA PRO A 76 18.27 6.62 3.66
C PRO A 76 16.87 6.00 3.78
N LEU A 77 16.46 5.22 2.79
CA LEU A 77 15.18 4.51 2.85
C LEU A 77 15.21 3.38 3.88
N MET A 78 16.31 2.61 3.89
CA MET A 78 16.54 1.43 4.73
C MET A 78 18.04 1.31 5.07
N GLU A 79 18.38 0.38 5.98
CA GLU A 79 19.79 0.09 6.35
C GLU A 79 20.60 -0.52 5.19
N GLN A 80 19.93 -1.26 4.31
CA GLN A 80 20.55 -1.98 3.19
C GLN A 80 19.70 -1.83 1.92
N GLY A 81 20.30 -2.13 0.77
CA GLY A 81 19.65 -2.04 -0.53
C GLY A 81 20.08 -0.82 -1.35
N SER A 82 19.51 -0.68 -2.55
CA SER A 82 19.89 0.34 -3.53
C SER A 82 19.72 1.77 -2.99
N HIS A 83 18.71 2.03 -2.18
CA HIS A 83 18.41 3.35 -1.59
C HIS A 83 18.90 3.50 -0.13
N ALA A 84 19.84 2.67 0.33
CA ALA A 84 20.51 2.78 1.64
C ALA A 84 21.68 3.78 1.65
N ARG A 85 21.42 4.99 1.15
CA ARG A 85 22.41 6.08 1.03
C ARG A 85 21.78 7.41 1.43
N PRO A 86 22.57 8.45 1.77
CA PRO A 86 22.04 9.77 2.04
C PRO A 86 21.14 10.27 0.90
N GLY A 87 19.91 10.66 1.23
CA GLY A 87 18.90 11.10 0.27
C GLY A 87 18.17 9.98 -0.46
N GLY A 88 18.44 8.71 -0.13
CA GLY A 88 17.86 7.56 -0.80
C GLY A 88 16.34 7.46 -0.68
N MET A 89 15.74 7.91 0.43
CA MET A 89 14.29 7.92 0.58
C MET A 89 13.60 8.87 -0.41
N ALA A 90 14.17 10.07 -0.59
CA ALA A 90 13.69 11.05 -1.57
C ALA A 90 13.87 10.55 -3.01
N ASP A 91 15.00 9.92 -3.30
CA ASP A 91 15.27 9.32 -4.61
C ASP A 91 14.26 8.20 -4.91
N TYR A 92 14.05 7.30 -3.96
CA TYR A 92 13.08 6.20 -4.07
C TYR A 92 11.67 6.70 -4.36
N MET A 93 11.22 7.72 -3.64
CA MET A 93 9.91 8.33 -3.86
C MET A 93 9.78 8.90 -5.28
N LEU A 94 10.76 9.69 -5.73
CA LEU A 94 10.70 10.33 -7.06
C LEU A 94 10.82 9.32 -8.20
N GLU A 95 11.67 8.31 -8.04
CA GLU A 95 11.89 7.24 -9.00
C GLU A 95 10.64 6.37 -9.17
N SER A 96 10.08 5.89 -8.05
CA SER A 96 8.85 5.08 -8.06
C SER A 96 7.65 5.87 -8.58
N LEU A 97 7.52 7.15 -8.20
CA LEU A 97 6.51 8.05 -8.77
C LEU A 97 6.67 8.19 -10.29
N SER A 98 7.90 8.39 -10.77
CA SER A 98 8.17 8.53 -12.21
C SER A 98 7.80 7.25 -12.98
N TYR A 99 8.05 6.06 -12.42
CA TYR A 99 7.63 4.80 -13.04
C TYR A 99 6.11 4.63 -12.99
N ALA A 100 5.47 4.89 -11.86
CA ALA A 100 4.03 4.73 -11.69
C ALA A 100 3.24 5.58 -12.69
N VAL A 101 3.62 6.85 -12.84
CA VAL A 101 2.94 7.76 -13.79
C VAL A 101 3.22 7.38 -15.24
N ARG A 102 4.42 6.85 -15.55
CA ARG A 102 4.73 6.33 -16.89
C ARG A 102 3.88 5.10 -17.21
N LEU A 103 3.77 4.16 -16.28
CA LEU A 103 2.97 2.95 -16.44
C LEU A 103 1.49 3.28 -16.58
N ALA A 104 0.98 4.21 -15.77
CA ALA A 104 -0.44 4.61 -15.79
C ALA A 104 -0.92 5.10 -17.17
N LYS A 105 -0.04 5.68 -18.00
CA LYS A 105 -0.38 6.08 -19.38
C LYS A 105 -0.83 4.91 -20.28
N GLY A 106 -0.42 3.69 -19.95
CA GLY A 106 -0.83 2.47 -20.66
C GLY A 106 -2.18 1.90 -20.22
N TYR A 107 -2.80 2.48 -19.19
CA TYR A 107 -4.07 1.99 -18.63
C TYR A 107 -5.21 2.96 -18.94
N MET A 108 -6.36 2.38 -19.30
CA MET A 108 -7.62 3.09 -19.37
C MET A 108 -8.26 3.09 -17.98
N LEU A 109 -8.27 4.25 -17.31
CA LEU A 109 -8.77 4.41 -15.95
C LEU A 109 -10.05 5.27 -15.93
N PRO A 110 -11.09 4.89 -15.16
CA PRO A 110 -11.22 3.64 -14.39
C PRO A 110 -11.44 2.39 -15.25
N PRO A 111 -10.99 1.22 -14.79
CA PRO A 111 -11.23 -0.04 -15.48
C PRO A 111 -12.74 -0.36 -15.49
N GLY A 112 -13.24 -0.91 -16.60
CA GLY A 112 -14.64 -1.34 -16.75
C GLY A 112 -15.64 -0.23 -17.08
N ALA A 113 -15.25 1.05 -16.99
CA ALA A 113 -16.11 2.15 -17.42
C ALA A 113 -16.09 2.34 -18.96
N PRO A 114 -17.17 2.87 -19.56
CA PRO A 114 -17.17 3.26 -20.97
C PRO A 114 -16.07 4.29 -21.30
N PRO A 115 -15.54 4.33 -22.54
CA PRO A 115 -14.45 5.25 -22.92
C PRO A 115 -14.73 6.74 -22.63
N GLU A 116 -15.99 7.17 -22.74
CA GLU A 116 -16.40 8.54 -22.43
C GLU A 116 -16.22 8.88 -20.94
N GLU A 117 -16.66 7.99 -20.05
CA GLU A 117 -16.48 8.13 -18.60
C GLU A 117 -15.01 8.03 -18.19
N GLN A 118 -14.25 7.15 -18.86
CA GLN A 118 -12.81 7.05 -18.68
C GLN A 118 -12.11 8.36 -19.03
N ALA A 119 -12.43 8.96 -20.18
CA ALA A 119 -11.88 10.25 -20.56
C ALA A 119 -12.26 11.36 -19.56
N ALA A 120 -13.52 11.38 -19.08
CA ALA A 120 -14.04 12.37 -18.14
C ALA A 120 -13.37 12.32 -16.76
N GLN A 121 -12.97 11.12 -16.30
CA GLN A 121 -12.39 10.93 -14.95
C GLN A 121 -10.88 10.65 -14.97
N SER A 122 -10.25 10.53 -16.15
CA SER A 122 -8.84 10.15 -16.29
C SER A 122 -7.90 11.03 -15.46
N THR A 123 -8.15 12.34 -15.39
CA THR A 123 -7.33 13.27 -14.60
C THR A 123 -7.40 12.97 -13.10
N ALA A 124 -8.57 12.61 -12.57
CA ALA A 124 -8.75 12.24 -11.17
C ALA A 124 -8.04 10.93 -10.84
N TRP A 125 -8.17 9.91 -11.70
CA TRP A 125 -7.47 8.64 -11.51
C TRP A 125 -5.95 8.76 -11.62
N HIS A 126 -5.44 9.60 -12.53
CA HIS A 126 -4.01 9.93 -12.56
C HIS A 126 -3.55 10.61 -11.27
N ALA A 127 -4.36 11.48 -10.67
CA ALA A 127 -4.05 12.07 -9.37
C ALA A 127 -4.00 11.04 -8.25
N VAL A 128 -4.87 10.02 -8.28
CA VAL A 128 -4.79 8.88 -7.36
C VAL A 128 -3.44 8.19 -7.47
N ILE A 129 -2.98 7.87 -8.69
CA ILE A 129 -1.66 7.23 -8.90
C ILE A 129 -0.54 8.12 -8.37
N VAL A 130 -0.56 9.43 -8.68
CA VAL A 130 0.47 10.38 -8.21
C VAL A 130 0.51 10.42 -6.69
N TYR A 131 -0.62 10.64 -6.01
CA TYR A 131 -0.64 10.73 -4.55
C TYR A 131 -0.30 9.39 -3.88
N ALA A 132 -0.87 8.29 -4.36
CA ALA A 132 -0.62 6.97 -3.80
C ALA A 132 0.88 6.58 -3.89
N SER A 133 1.52 6.81 -5.04
CA SER A 133 2.95 6.52 -5.22
C SER A 133 3.86 7.51 -4.46
N MET A 134 3.57 8.81 -4.53
CA MET A 134 4.37 9.85 -3.87
C MET A 134 4.33 9.76 -2.34
N LEU A 135 3.17 9.44 -1.75
CA LEU A 135 2.98 9.52 -0.31
C LEU A 135 3.26 8.19 0.41
N SER A 136 3.21 7.06 -0.29
CA SER A 136 3.49 5.74 0.30
C SER A 136 4.83 5.63 1.04
N PRO A 137 5.95 6.17 0.53
CA PRO A 137 7.24 6.06 1.20
C PRO A 137 7.32 6.82 2.53
N LEU A 138 6.37 7.72 2.84
CA LEU A 138 6.37 8.46 4.10
C LEU A 138 6.21 7.56 5.33
N GLY A 139 5.65 6.35 5.16
CA GLY A 139 5.57 5.37 6.24
C GLY A 139 6.93 4.98 6.80
N TYR A 140 7.99 4.93 5.98
CA TYR A 140 9.35 4.57 6.42
C TYR A 140 9.99 5.61 7.36
N LEU A 141 9.43 6.82 7.45
CA LEU A 141 9.93 7.83 8.39
C LEU A 141 9.73 7.42 9.85
N CYS A 142 8.83 6.47 10.17
CA CYS A 142 8.71 5.96 11.54
C CYS A 142 9.87 5.02 11.94
N ASP A 143 10.56 4.41 10.96
CA ASP A 143 11.71 3.54 11.21
C ASP A 143 12.99 4.34 11.48
N VAL A 144 12.98 5.65 11.25
CA VAL A 144 14.13 6.52 11.46
C VAL A 144 13.95 7.33 12.74
N HIS A 145 14.92 7.24 13.65
CA HIS A 145 15.01 8.09 14.82
C HIS A 145 15.97 9.25 14.55
N ILE A 146 15.45 10.48 14.52
CA ILE A 146 16.22 11.70 14.27
C ILE A 146 16.52 12.42 15.59
N GLU A 147 17.80 12.72 15.82
CA GLU A 147 18.28 13.51 16.96
C GLU A 147 18.91 14.81 16.46
N LEU A 148 18.47 15.93 17.01
CA LEU A 148 18.98 17.27 16.71
C LEU A 148 20.26 17.56 17.49
N ALA A 149 21.03 18.56 17.06
CA ALA A 149 22.27 18.97 17.73
C ALA A 149 22.09 19.35 19.22
N ASN A 150 20.91 19.82 19.62
CA ASN A 150 20.56 20.07 21.01
C ASN A 150 20.16 18.82 21.82
N GLY A 151 20.25 17.62 21.24
CA GLY A 151 19.90 16.34 21.85
C GLY A 151 18.41 15.99 21.83
N LYS A 152 17.53 16.87 21.32
CA LYS A 152 16.08 16.59 21.22
C LYS A 152 15.76 15.71 20.02
N ARG A 153 14.73 14.89 20.15
CA ARG A 153 14.16 14.15 19.02
C ARG A 153 13.39 15.09 18.10
N TRP A 154 13.63 14.99 16.80
CA TRP A 154 12.78 15.62 15.78
C TRP A 154 11.75 14.62 15.28
N PHE A 155 10.52 15.10 15.11
CA PHE A 155 9.41 14.33 14.56
C PHE A 155 9.01 14.91 13.19
N PRO A 156 8.86 14.07 12.15
CA PRO A 156 8.62 14.50 10.78
C PRO A 156 7.15 14.89 10.58
N LEU A 157 6.71 15.93 11.29
CA LEU A 157 5.38 16.48 11.12
C LEU A 157 5.41 17.70 10.21
N SER A 158 5.88 18.85 10.67
CA SER A 158 5.60 20.10 9.95
C SER A 158 6.64 20.47 8.90
N ASP A 159 7.90 20.58 9.29
CA ASP A 159 8.97 21.19 8.50
C ASP A 159 10.32 20.49 8.72
N ALA A 160 11.31 20.84 7.91
CA ALA A 160 12.69 20.35 8.00
C ALA A 160 13.23 20.46 9.45
N PRO A 161 14.20 19.60 9.83
CA PRO A 161 14.95 19.78 11.07
C PRO A 161 15.49 21.23 11.16
N PRO A 162 15.27 21.94 12.29
CA PRO A 162 15.64 23.37 12.40
C PRO A 162 17.14 23.59 12.61
N GLU A 163 17.90 22.52 12.89
CA GLU A 163 19.31 22.53 13.21
C GLU A 163 19.96 21.24 12.69
N PRO A 164 21.31 21.14 12.67
CA PRO A 164 21.99 19.91 12.27
C PRO A 164 21.45 18.69 13.01
N TYR A 165 21.30 17.58 12.30
CA TYR A 165 20.67 16.37 12.82
C TYR A 165 21.52 15.15 12.52
N ARG A 166 21.38 14.11 13.34
CA ARG A 166 21.83 12.75 13.02
C ARG A 166 20.64 11.82 13.06
N PHE A 167 20.77 10.65 12.45
CA PHE A 167 19.72 9.66 12.44
C PHE A 167 20.28 8.28 12.73
N ARG A 168 19.41 7.41 13.25
CA ARG A 168 19.65 5.97 13.40
C ARG A 168 18.36 5.23 13.08
N PHE A 169 18.46 4.00 12.62
CA PHE A 169 17.28 3.15 12.49
C PHE A 169 16.80 2.67 13.87
N SER A 170 15.49 2.59 14.01
CA SER A 170 14.82 1.98 15.15
C SER A 170 14.54 0.51 14.86
N PRO A 171 14.31 -0.34 15.88
CA PRO A 171 13.80 -1.69 15.67
C PRO A 171 12.60 -1.64 14.74
N SER A 172 12.54 -2.57 13.77
CA SER A 172 11.61 -2.54 12.65
C SER A 172 10.17 -2.29 13.13
N SER A 173 9.59 -1.14 12.76
CA SER A 173 8.19 -0.86 13.09
C SER A 173 7.31 -1.95 12.46
N SER A 174 6.21 -2.29 13.13
CA SER A 174 5.21 -3.20 12.56
C SER A 174 4.65 -2.63 11.25
N ALA A 175 4.10 -3.51 10.40
CA ALA A 175 3.49 -3.08 9.15
C ALA A 175 2.33 -2.10 9.40
N GLU A 176 1.57 -2.34 10.47
CA GLU A 176 0.45 -1.55 10.94
C GLU A 176 0.88 -0.16 11.42
N GLU A 177 2.02 -0.04 12.10
CA GLU A 177 2.60 1.25 12.50
C GLU A 177 3.01 2.06 11.28
N ARG A 178 3.74 1.47 10.32
CA ARG A 178 4.12 2.15 9.07
C ARG A 178 2.90 2.61 8.29
N GLN A 179 1.87 1.75 8.21
CA GLN A 179 0.60 2.04 7.56
C GLN A 179 -0.11 3.23 8.22
N SER A 180 -0.29 3.19 9.54
CA SER A 180 -0.98 4.24 10.28
C SER A 180 -0.22 5.57 10.23
N PHE A 181 1.11 5.52 10.40
CA PHE A 181 1.97 6.68 10.33
C PHE A 181 2.01 7.30 8.93
N GLY A 182 2.13 6.46 7.90
CA GLY A 182 2.10 6.87 6.50
C GLY A 182 0.77 7.53 6.12
N ALA A 183 -0.36 6.94 6.52
CA ALA A 183 -1.69 7.50 6.27
C ALA A 183 -1.86 8.88 6.93
N MET A 184 -1.43 9.03 8.19
CA MET A 184 -1.46 10.30 8.91
C MET A 184 -0.67 11.40 8.18
N LEU A 185 0.55 11.09 7.73
CA LEU A 185 1.36 12.06 6.99
C LEU A 185 0.78 12.37 5.62
N ALA A 186 0.31 11.37 4.90
CA ALA A 186 -0.28 11.51 3.57
C ALA A 186 -1.44 12.52 3.59
N TRP A 187 -2.42 12.34 4.49
CA TRP A 187 -3.57 13.22 4.59
C TRP A 187 -3.24 14.63 5.06
N ARG A 188 -2.13 14.84 5.78
CA ARG A 188 -1.66 16.18 6.15
C ARG A 188 -0.90 16.89 5.03
N ILE A 189 -0.39 16.13 4.06
CA ILE A 189 0.35 16.67 2.91
C ILE A 189 -0.58 17.01 1.74
N ILE A 190 -1.63 16.22 1.52
CA ILE A 190 -2.60 16.49 0.44
C ILE A 190 -3.29 17.83 0.70
N PRO A 191 -3.30 18.78 -0.27
CA PRO A 191 -4.00 20.05 -0.13
C PRO A 191 -5.51 19.86 0.03
N ALA A 192 -6.14 20.64 0.89
CA ALA A 192 -7.59 20.56 1.12
C ALA A 192 -8.40 20.74 -0.17
N GLU A 193 -7.94 21.60 -1.10
CA GLU A 193 -8.62 21.82 -2.37
C GLU A 193 -8.50 20.60 -3.30
N ALA A 194 -7.41 19.84 -3.20
CA ALA A 194 -7.26 18.59 -3.96
C ALA A 194 -8.18 17.49 -3.40
N ILE A 195 -8.35 17.43 -2.07
CA ILE A 195 -9.33 16.52 -1.44
C ILE A 195 -10.74 16.85 -1.90
N LEU A 196 -11.13 18.14 -1.84
CA LEU A 196 -12.44 18.59 -2.29
C LEU A 196 -12.65 18.31 -3.78
N TRP A 197 -11.64 18.56 -4.62
CA TRP A 197 -11.70 18.24 -6.04
C TRP A 197 -11.88 16.73 -6.28
N LEU A 198 -11.07 15.87 -5.64
CA LEU A 198 -11.18 14.42 -5.77
C LEU A 198 -12.49 13.86 -5.24
N SER A 199 -13.12 14.51 -4.26
CA SER A 199 -14.40 14.07 -3.70
C SER A 199 -15.56 14.09 -4.72
N ASN A 200 -15.42 14.82 -5.83
CA ASN A 200 -16.36 14.76 -6.96
C ASN A 200 -16.26 13.45 -7.76
N TYR A 201 -15.27 12.60 -7.47
CA TYR A 201 -15.02 11.31 -8.10
C TYR A 201 -14.95 10.22 -7.02
N PRO A 202 -16.10 9.73 -6.51
CA PRO A 202 -16.14 8.90 -5.30
C PRO A 202 -15.27 7.64 -5.36
N ASP A 203 -15.23 6.95 -6.51
CA ASP A 203 -14.40 5.74 -6.65
C ASP A 203 -12.90 6.04 -6.68
N ALA A 204 -12.50 7.13 -7.33
CA ALA A 204 -11.11 7.57 -7.32
C ALA A 204 -10.68 7.97 -5.90
N PHE A 205 -11.51 8.74 -5.20
CA PHE A 205 -11.25 9.14 -3.81
C PHE A 205 -11.22 7.93 -2.86
N ARG A 206 -12.15 6.97 -3.02
CA ARG A 206 -12.18 5.71 -2.29
C ARG A 206 -10.90 4.90 -2.53
N ALA A 207 -10.47 4.78 -3.79
CA ALA A 207 -9.24 4.06 -4.14
C ALA A 207 -8.01 4.71 -3.48
N LEU A 208 -7.89 6.04 -3.52
CA LEU A 208 -6.81 6.76 -2.85
C LEU A 208 -6.83 6.51 -1.33
N SER A 209 -8.01 6.61 -0.72
CA SER A 209 -8.19 6.41 0.72
C SER A 209 -7.82 5.00 1.16
N LEU A 210 -8.33 3.98 0.47
CA LEU A 210 -7.99 2.58 0.73
C LEU A 210 -6.49 2.32 0.55
N TYR A 211 -5.88 2.87 -0.51
CA TYR A 211 -4.46 2.68 -0.78
C TYR A 211 -3.58 3.25 0.32
N LEU A 212 -3.80 4.53 0.68
CA LEU A 212 -3.03 5.23 1.71
C LEU A 212 -3.26 4.63 3.09
N SER A 213 -4.46 4.11 3.33
CA SER A 213 -4.81 3.43 4.59
C SER A 213 -4.32 1.98 4.65
N GLY A 214 -3.58 1.48 3.65
CA GLY A 214 -2.97 0.15 3.67
C GLY A 214 -3.79 -0.98 3.04
N PHE A 215 -5.03 -0.75 2.64
CA PHE A 215 -5.89 -1.72 1.94
C PHE A 215 -5.56 -1.77 0.44
N ARG A 216 -4.27 -1.84 0.10
CA ARG A 216 -3.76 -1.62 -1.26
C ARG A 216 -4.34 -2.62 -2.25
N GLU A 217 -4.37 -3.91 -1.92
CA GLU A 217 -4.92 -4.97 -2.77
C GLU A 217 -6.37 -4.69 -3.22
N GLN A 218 -7.17 -4.00 -2.38
CA GLN A 218 -8.57 -3.67 -2.69
C GLN A 218 -8.73 -2.58 -3.76
N THR A 219 -7.64 -1.94 -4.17
CA THR A 219 -7.64 -0.86 -5.17
C THR A 219 -7.37 -1.35 -6.59
N GLY A 220 -7.18 -2.68 -6.77
CA GLY A 220 -7.04 -3.33 -8.06
C GLY A 220 -5.93 -2.72 -8.92
N VAL A 221 -6.30 -2.12 -10.04
CA VAL A 221 -5.38 -1.53 -11.02
C VAL A 221 -4.41 -0.50 -10.41
N VAL A 222 -4.85 0.27 -9.41
CA VAL A 222 -3.99 1.25 -8.72
C VAL A 222 -2.83 0.54 -8.03
N HIS A 223 -3.13 -0.55 -7.32
CA HIS A 223 -2.11 -1.35 -6.67
C HIS A 223 -1.19 -2.04 -7.67
N HIS A 224 -1.74 -2.60 -8.74
CA HIS A 224 -0.94 -3.22 -9.80
C HIS A 224 0.10 -2.24 -10.38
N ILE A 225 -0.33 -1.04 -10.80
CA ILE A 225 0.55 -0.02 -11.37
C ILE A 225 1.67 0.37 -10.40
N ILE A 226 1.33 0.60 -9.13
CA ILE A 226 2.31 1.08 -8.14
C ILE A 226 3.25 -0.03 -7.71
N SER A 227 2.77 -1.27 -7.54
CA SER A 227 3.61 -2.41 -7.21
C SER A 227 4.63 -2.69 -8.32
N GLU A 228 4.21 -2.59 -9.59
CA GLU A 228 5.12 -2.72 -10.72
C GLU A 228 6.15 -1.57 -10.77
N ALA A 229 5.71 -0.34 -10.48
CA ALA A 229 6.63 0.79 -10.37
C ALA A 229 7.69 0.58 -9.27
N VAL A 230 7.29 0.06 -8.11
CA VAL A 230 8.19 -0.25 -6.99
C VAL A 230 9.18 -1.36 -7.36
N ARG A 231 8.74 -2.39 -8.08
CA ARG A 231 9.60 -3.47 -8.57
C ARG A 231 10.70 -2.93 -9.50
N LEU A 232 10.33 -2.02 -10.41
CA LEU A 232 11.29 -1.36 -11.31
C LEU A 232 12.26 -0.46 -10.54
N THR A 233 11.81 0.25 -9.49
CA THR A 233 12.66 1.10 -8.64
C THR A 233 13.68 0.31 -7.83
N THR A 234 13.29 -0.83 -7.27
CA THR A 234 14.18 -1.64 -6.43
C THR A 234 15.19 -2.45 -7.24
N GLY A 235 15.02 -2.54 -8.56
CA GLY A 235 15.87 -3.32 -9.44
C GLY A 235 15.67 -4.82 -9.27
N GLU A 236 14.52 -5.23 -8.72
CA GLU A 236 14.05 -6.61 -8.70
C GLU A 236 13.68 -7.05 -10.14
N ASN A 237 14.73 -7.31 -10.93
CA ASN A 237 14.63 -7.98 -12.22
C ASN A 237 14.35 -9.47 -11.98
N GLU A 238 13.49 -10.05 -12.82
CA GLU A 238 13.02 -11.44 -12.80
C GLU A 238 14.11 -12.47 -12.49
N LYS A 239 14.31 -12.75 -11.21
CA LYS A 239 14.92 -13.99 -10.72
C LYS A 239 14.08 -14.49 -9.56
N THR A 240 12.85 -14.88 -9.87
CA THR A 240 12.13 -16.09 -9.41
C THR A 240 10.72 -16.11 -10.04
N ILE A 241 10.59 -15.97 -11.37
CA ILE A 241 9.40 -16.44 -12.15
C ILE A 241 9.89 -16.78 -13.58
N ALA A 242 10.90 -17.63 -13.70
CA ALA A 242 11.33 -18.16 -15.00
C ALA A 242 10.70 -19.54 -15.30
N GLU A 243 9.68 -19.95 -14.54
CA GLU A 243 8.85 -21.13 -14.86
C GLU A 243 7.37 -20.80 -15.08
N ASP A 244 6.96 -19.52 -15.08
CA ASP A 244 5.53 -19.18 -15.17
C ASP A 244 5.24 -17.92 -16.01
N ILE A 245 5.99 -17.69 -17.10
CA ILE A 245 5.60 -16.71 -18.13
C ILE A 245 5.83 -17.29 -19.54
N CYS A 246 4.92 -18.18 -19.93
CA CYS A 246 4.50 -18.33 -21.32
C CYS A 246 2.98 -18.30 -21.32
N GLU A 247 2.42 -17.09 -21.27
CA GLU A 247 1.20 -16.67 -21.98
C GLU A 247 0.91 -15.20 -21.59
N VAL A 248 1.55 -14.30 -22.33
CA VAL A 248 1.02 -12.95 -22.54
C VAL A 248 -0.13 -13.13 -23.54
N ASN A 249 -1.36 -13.14 -23.06
CA ASN A 249 -2.55 -12.79 -23.85
C ASN A 249 -3.68 -12.41 -22.90
N GLU A 250 -4.19 -11.19 -23.10
CA GLU A 250 -5.42 -10.63 -22.55
C GLU A 250 -5.51 -10.57 -21.02
N PHE A 251 -5.63 -9.35 -20.48
CA PHE A 251 -6.28 -9.16 -19.18
C PHE A 251 -7.61 -9.93 -19.25
N PRO A 252 -7.83 -11.00 -18.47
CA PRO A 252 -9.17 -11.51 -18.39
C PRO A 252 -9.91 -10.40 -17.65
N ALA A 253 -10.89 -9.79 -18.34
CA ALA A 253 -11.98 -9.17 -17.63
C ALA A 253 -12.40 -10.16 -16.54
N GLU A 254 -12.81 -9.67 -15.37
CA GLU A 254 -13.49 -10.49 -14.38
C GLU A 254 -14.78 -11.02 -15.02
N HIS A 255 -14.66 -12.08 -15.82
CA HIS A 255 -15.77 -12.81 -16.36
C HIS A 255 -16.36 -13.53 -15.16
N ALA A 256 -17.67 -13.37 -14.97
CA ALA A 256 -18.45 -14.09 -13.96
C ALA A 256 -18.24 -15.62 -14.05
N ASP A 257 -17.73 -16.10 -15.19
CA ASP A 257 -17.58 -17.51 -15.54
C ASP A 257 -16.22 -18.15 -15.18
N ASN A 258 -15.29 -17.45 -14.50
CA ASN A 258 -14.07 -18.10 -13.99
C ASN A 258 -14.45 -19.12 -12.89
N PRO A 259 -13.99 -20.38 -12.94
CA PRO A 259 -14.30 -21.40 -11.92
C PRO A 259 -13.99 -20.95 -10.49
N GLY A 260 -12.95 -20.14 -10.28
CA GLY A 260 -12.68 -19.54 -8.97
C GLY A 260 -13.79 -18.58 -8.50
N ASN A 261 -14.30 -17.73 -9.40
CA ASN A 261 -15.36 -16.77 -9.11
C ASN A 261 -16.69 -17.47 -8.87
N ILE A 262 -16.99 -18.50 -9.68
CA ILE A 262 -18.18 -19.36 -9.50
C ILE A 262 -18.12 -20.04 -8.12
N PHE A 263 -16.97 -20.61 -7.75
CA PHE A 263 -16.76 -21.18 -6.42
C PHE A 263 -16.95 -20.15 -5.31
N TRP A 264 -16.41 -18.94 -5.49
CA TRP A 264 -16.54 -17.87 -4.51
C TRP A 264 -18.01 -17.45 -4.32
N GLN A 265 -18.77 -17.28 -5.41
CA GLN A 265 -20.19 -16.95 -5.34
C GLN A 265 -20.99 -18.06 -4.67
N TRP A 266 -20.74 -19.34 -5.02
CA TRP A 266 -21.35 -20.49 -4.37
C TRP A 266 -21.05 -20.52 -2.86
N LEU A 267 -19.80 -20.25 -2.46
CA LEU A 267 -19.40 -20.23 -1.06
C LEU A 267 -20.14 -19.14 -0.28
N VAL A 268 -20.19 -17.93 -0.84
CA VAL A 268 -20.85 -16.77 -0.20
C VAL A 268 -22.36 -17.02 -0.07
N GLU A 269 -23.00 -17.45 -1.15
CA GLU A 269 -24.44 -17.72 -1.15
C GLU A 269 -24.77 -18.91 -0.25
N GLY A 270 -23.99 -19.98 -0.32
CA GLY A 270 -24.16 -21.17 0.50
C GLY A 270 -24.02 -20.90 2.00
N CYS A 271 -23.09 -20.03 2.40
CA CYS A 271 -22.96 -19.62 3.80
C CYS A 271 -24.10 -18.69 4.26
N ARG A 272 -24.70 -17.89 3.37
CA ARG A 272 -25.79 -16.95 3.71
C ARG A 272 -27.16 -17.64 3.78
N SER A 273 -27.37 -18.59 2.88
CA SER A 273 -28.59 -19.41 2.78
C SER A 273 -28.60 -20.60 3.74
N ASP A 274 -27.57 -20.78 4.56
CA ASP A 274 -27.37 -21.90 5.48
C ASP A 274 -27.30 -23.28 4.77
N ASN A 275 -27.06 -23.29 3.45
CA ASN A 275 -26.83 -24.51 2.65
C ASN A 275 -25.45 -25.13 2.91
N ILE A 276 -24.45 -24.30 3.25
CA ILE A 276 -23.15 -24.75 3.73
C ILE A 276 -23.19 -24.71 5.25
N ALA A 277 -23.03 -25.88 5.88
CA ALA A 277 -22.99 -25.98 7.33
C ALA A 277 -21.85 -25.14 7.93
N ILE A 278 -22.17 -24.36 8.97
CA ILE A 278 -21.21 -23.57 9.74
C ILE A 278 -21.08 -24.17 11.15
N ASN A 279 -19.85 -24.35 11.62
CA ASN A 279 -19.48 -24.81 12.97
C ASN A 279 -19.93 -26.22 13.37
N GLN A 280 -20.29 -27.06 12.40
CA GLN A 280 -20.71 -28.44 12.63
C GLN A 280 -19.51 -29.40 12.78
N PRO A 281 -19.68 -30.53 13.50
CA PRO A 281 -18.58 -31.44 13.81
C PRO A 281 -17.95 -32.11 12.57
N ASP A 282 -18.71 -32.28 11.48
CA ASP A 282 -18.23 -32.89 10.24
C ASP A 282 -18.59 -32.04 9.03
N ASN A 283 -17.65 -31.97 8.07
CA ASN A 283 -17.87 -31.40 6.73
C ASN A 283 -18.56 -30.03 6.77
N SER A 284 -17.90 -29.07 7.43
CA SER A 284 -18.44 -27.73 7.62
C SER A 284 -17.32 -26.69 7.54
N VAL A 285 -17.70 -25.43 7.29
CA VAL A 285 -16.80 -24.30 7.47
C VAL A 285 -16.86 -23.85 8.93
N HIS A 286 -15.79 -23.23 9.44
CA HIS A 286 -15.72 -22.89 10.87
C HIS A 286 -15.36 -21.42 11.07
N LEU A 287 -16.09 -20.72 11.92
CA LEU A 287 -15.74 -19.36 12.33
C LEU A 287 -14.68 -19.40 13.44
N VAL A 288 -13.64 -18.58 13.32
CA VAL A 288 -12.58 -18.47 14.32
C VAL A 288 -11.88 -17.12 14.24
N GLY A 289 -11.90 -16.33 15.31
CA GLY A 289 -11.11 -15.12 15.47
C GLY A 289 -11.31 -14.08 14.36
N GLY A 290 -12.54 -13.93 13.86
CA GLY A 290 -12.86 -13.02 12.74
C GLY A 290 -12.55 -13.59 11.34
N TYR A 291 -12.23 -14.88 11.24
CA TYR A 291 -12.03 -15.60 9.98
C TYR A 291 -13.03 -16.74 9.81
N LEU A 292 -13.36 -17.03 8.57
CA LEU A 292 -14.01 -18.26 8.13
C LEU A 292 -12.92 -19.24 7.66
N PHE A 293 -12.74 -20.32 8.40
CA PHE A 293 -11.88 -21.43 8.04
C PHE A 293 -12.57 -22.34 7.03
N LEU A 294 -11.92 -22.54 5.89
CA LEU A 294 -12.35 -23.39 4.78
C LEU A 294 -11.49 -24.66 4.72
N PRO A 295 -11.98 -25.82 5.20
CA PRO A 295 -11.21 -27.05 5.19
C PRO A 295 -10.95 -27.58 3.76
N SER A 296 -9.68 -27.82 3.43
CA SER A 296 -9.25 -28.45 2.17
C SER A 296 -8.91 -29.92 2.40
N PRO A 297 -9.26 -30.85 1.49
CA PRO A 297 -9.91 -30.61 0.19
C PRO A 297 -11.44 -30.53 0.25
N TRP A 298 -12.06 -30.71 1.42
CA TRP A 298 -13.51 -30.92 1.56
C TRP A 298 -14.34 -29.83 0.86
N ILE A 299 -14.04 -28.56 1.10
CA ILE A 299 -14.87 -27.46 0.57
C ILE A 299 -14.95 -27.44 -0.96
N PHE A 300 -13.86 -27.80 -1.65
CA PHE A 300 -13.84 -27.88 -3.11
C PHE A 300 -14.55 -29.11 -3.64
N ARG A 301 -14.47 -30.23 -2.91
CA ARG A 301 -15.20 -31.46 -3.25
C ARG A 301 -16.71 -31.25 -3.09
N GLN A 302 -17.10 -30.53 -2.04
CA GLN A 302 -18.48 -30.15 -1.80
C GLN A 302 -19.02 -29.30 -2.95
N PHE A 303 -18.29 -28.25 -3.34
CA PHE A 303 -18.65 -27.44 -4.50
C PHE A 303 -18.84 -28.29 -5.77
N LEU A 304 -17.85 -29.12 -6.12
CA LEU A 304 -17.93 -29.96 -7.32
C LEU A 304 -19.12 -30.93 -7.27
N SER A 305 -19.42 -31.48 -6.09
CA SER A 305 -20.60 -32.32 -5.89
C SER A 305 -21.91 -31.56 -6.11
N ASP A 306 -21.99 -30.32 -5.63
CA ASP A 306 -23.21 -29.51 -5.69
C ASP A 306 -23.43 -28.88 -7.07
N THR A 307 -22.37 -28.64 -7.84
CA THR A 307 -22.44 -28.07 -9.19
C THR A 307 -22.30 -29.10 -10.31
N GLY A 308 -22.16 -30.39 -10.00
CA GLY A 308 -22.01 -31.47 -10.98
C GLY A 308 -20.65 -31.52 -11.69
N GLY A 309 -19.60 -30.97 -11.06
CA GLY A 309 -18.22 -30.99 -11.58
C GLY A 309 -17.47 -32.29 -11.28
N GLU A 310 -16.40 -32.55 -12.05
CA GLU A 310 -15.58 -33.74 -11.89
C GLU A 310 -14.48 -33.57 -10.82
N GLN A 311 -14.19 -34.62 -10.06
CA GLN A 311 -13.23 -34.56 -8.95
C GLN A 311 -11.79 -34.23 -9.41
N GLN A 312 -11.47 -34.54 -10.66
CA GLN A 312 -10.21 -34.26 -11.34
C GLN A 312 -9.98 -32.74 -11.47
N GLU A 313 -11.04 -31.94 -11.51
CA GLU A 313 -10.98 -30.48 -11.65
C GLU A 313 -10.61 -29.79 -10.33
N LYS A 314 -10.65 -30.49 -9.19
CA LYS A 314 -10.39 -29.92 -7.86
C LYS A 314 -9.06 -29.16 -7.78
N ALA A 315 -8.00 -29.67 -8.42
CA ALA A 315 -6.69 -29.03 -8.40
C ALA A 315 -6.69 -27.69 -9.17
N ALA A 316 -7.35 -27.67 -10.34
CA ALA A 316 -7.51 -26.46 -11.13
C ALA A 316 -8.41 -25.44 -10.42
N LEU A 317 -9.51 -25.91 -9.83
CA LEU A 317 -10.44 -25.11 -9.02
C LEU A 317 -9.76 -24.47 -7.82
N GLN A 318 -8.98 -25.25 -7.05
CA GLN A 318 -8.25 -24.74 -5.90
C GLN A 318 -7.25 -23.66 -6.34
N LYS A 319 -6.47 -23.90 -7.41
CA LYS A 319 -5.57 -22.87 -7.96
C LYS A 319 -6.33 -21.62 -8.42
N ALA A 320 -7.51 -21.80 -9.02
CA ALA A 320 -8.37 -20.68 -9.44
C ALA A 320 -8.84 -19.86 -8.23
N PHE A 321 -9.29 -20.51 -7.14
CA PHE A 321 -9.62 -19.84 -5.89
C PHE A 321 -8.40 -19.15 -5.25
N GLU A 322 -7.23 -19.78 -5.26
CA GLU A 322 -6.00 -19.19 -4.72
C GLU A 322 -5.61 -17.92 -5.47
N ARG A 323 -5.80 -17.90 -6.80
CA ARG A 323 -5.56 -16.72 -7.65
C ARG A 323 -6.48 -15.54 -7.32
N LEU A 324 -7.66 -15.78 -6.75
CA LEU A 324 -8.57 -14.71 -6.32
C LEU A 324 -8.12 -13.99 -5.05
N ARG A 325 -7.18 -14.56 -4.27
CA ARG A 325 -6.59 -13.93 -3.08
C ARG A 325 -7.60 -13.48 -2.02
N TYR A 326 -8.76 -14.13 -1.94
CA TYR A 326 -9.71 -13.85 -0.85
C TYR A 326 -9.24 -14.36 0.51
N HIS A 327 -8.41 -15.42 0.53
CA HIS A 327 -7.82 -16.01 1.73
C HIS A 327 -6.60 -15.24 2.26
N ARG A 328 -6.35 -15.33 3.56
CA ARG A 328 -5.12 -14.87 4.23
C ARG A 328 -3.93 -15.72 3.74
N ARG A 329 -2.83 -15.08 3.40
CA ARG A 329 -1.59 -15.75 2.99
C ARG A 329 -0.61 -15.80 4.17
N ASP A 330 -0.04 -16.97 4.41
CA ASP A 330 1.09 -17.16 5.31
C ASP A 330 2.10 -18.09 4.64
N ASN A 331 3.23 -17.54 4.20
CA ASN A 331 4.35 -18.24 3.53
C ASN A 331 3.98 -19.18 2.36
N GLY A 332 2.77 -19.09 1.81
CA GLY A 332 2.27 -19.98 0.75
C GLY A 332 1.73 -21.32 1.24
N THR A 333 1.64 -21.56 2.55
CA THR A 333 1.10 -22.79 3.15
C THR A 333 -0.32 -22.61 3.67
N MET A 334 -1.13 -23.67 3.60
CA MET A 334 -2.44 -23.72 4.24
C MET A 334 -2.31 -23.71 5.77
N PHE A 335 -3.28 -23.09 6.45
CA PHE A 335 -3.32 -23.07 7.90
C PHE A 335 -3.73 -24.43 8.45
N THR A 336 -3.05 -24.84 9.52
CA THR A 336 -3.42 -26.04 10.28
C THR A 336 -4.33 -25.64 11.44
N CYS A 337 -5.46 -26.33 11.58
CA CYS A 337 -6.36 -26.19 12.71
C CYS A 337 -6.55 -27.52 13.44
N HIS A 338 -6.75 -27.46 14.76
CA HIS A 338 -7.21 -28.59 15.56
C HIS A 338 -8.70 -28.39 15.88
N LEU A 339 -9.53 -29.35 15.47
CA LEU A 339 -10.96 -29.39 15.82
C LEU A 339 -11.15 -30.42 16.95
N TYR A 340 -11.43 -29.94 18.15
CA TYR A 340 -11.66 -30.76 19.33
C TYR A 340 -13.08 -31.35 19.36
N GLN A 341 -13.25 -32.49 20.01
CA GLN A 341 -14.58 -33.08 20.22
C GLN A 341 -15.43 -32.24 21.21
N THR A 342 -14.78 -31.66 22.21
CA THR A 342 -15.42 -30.89 23.30
C THR A 342 -15.10 -29.40 23.20
N GLU A 343 -16.01 -28.55 23.68
CA GLU A 343 -15.82 -27.09 23.73
C GLU A 343 -14.72 -26.65 24.70
N ASN A 344 -14.50 -27.44 25.75
CA ASN A 344 -13.41 -27.22 26.70
C ASN A 344 -12.02 -27.52 26.11
N ARG A 345 -11.97 -28.00 24.86
CA ARG A 345 -10.73 -28.38 24.14
C ARG A 345 -9.93 -29.47 24.85
N ASP A 346 -10.65 -30.30 25.62
CA ASP A 346 -10.10 -31.45 26.32
C ASP A 346 -10.30 -32.70 25.46
N GLY A 347 -9.26 -33.53 25.36
CA GLY A 347 -9.30 -34.82 24.70
C GLY A 347 -8.85 -34.82 23.23
N GLN A 348 -9.39 -35.76 22.44
CA GLN A 348 -8.95 -35.99 21.06
C GLN A 348 -9.39 -34.85 20.13
N TYR A 349 -8.53 -34.53 19.17
CA TYR A 349 -8.79 -33.55 18.13
C TYR A 349 -8.56 -34.13 16.73
N ARG A 350 -9.25 -33.57 15.74
CA ARG A 350 -8.98 -33.81 14.32
C ARG A 350 -8.11 -32.68 13.77
N LYS A 351 -6.99 -33.03 13.14
CA LYS A 351 -6.15 -32.07 12.42
C LYS A 351 -6.79 -31.74 11.07
N LEU A 352 -7.00 -30.46 10.80
CA LEU A 352 -7.54 -29.93 9.56
C LEU A 352 -6.50 -29.01 8.91
N SER A 353 -6.48 -28.98 7.58
CA SER A 353 -5.68 -28.03 6.81
C SER A 353 -6.60 -27.26 5.87
N GLY A 354 -6.41 -25.95 5.74
CA GLY A 354 -7.33 -25.12 4.97
C GLY A 354 -6.95 -23.65 4.88
N TYR A 355 -7.91 -22.84 4.45
CA TYR A 355 -7.73 -21.41 4.25
C TYR A 355 -8.47 -20.62 5.31
N LEU A 356 -7.92 -19.48 5.70
CA LEU A 356 -8.62 -18.49 6.51
C LEU A 356 -9.08 -17.36 5.61
N VAL A 357 -10.39 -17.12 5.54
CA VAL A 357 -10.98 -16.01 4.78
C VAL A 357 -11.54 -15.00 5.77
N PRO A 358 -11.20 -13.70 5.68
CA PRO A 358 -11.84 -12.68 6.51
C PRO A 358 -13.37 -12.73 6.41
N VAL A 359 -14.05 -12.73 7.57
CA VAL A 359 -15.50 -12.96 7.65
C VAL A 359 -16.30 -11.86 6.94
N ASP A 360 -15.79 -10.63 6.93
CA ASP A 360 -16.34 -9.46 6.25
C ASP A 360 -16.42 -9.61 4.71
N LYS A 361 -15.57 -10.47 4.12
CA LYS A 361 -15.66 -10.80 2.69
C LYS A 361 -16.84 -11.71 2.36
N VAL A 362 -17.32 -12.49 3.33
CA VAL A 362 -18.40 -13.47 3.13
C VAL A 362 -19.73 -12.93 3.63
N PHE A 363 -19.76 -12.30 4.80
CA PHE A 363 -20.96 -11.82 5.47
C PHE A 363 -21.00 -10.29 5.49
N THR A 364 -22.03 -9.71 4.86
CA THR A 364 -22.30 -8.27 4.87
C THR A 364 -23.42 -7.98 5.88
N GLY A 365 -23.15 -8.13 7.18
CA GLY A 365 -24.15 -7.92 8.23
C GLY A 365 -23.80 -8.58 9.57
N SER A 366 -24.73 -8.57 10.52
CA SER A 366 -24.57 -9.26 11.81
C SER A 366 -24.46 -10.76 11.61
N LEU A 367 -23.40 -11.38 12.15
CA LEU A 367 -23.19 -12.82 12.09
C LEU A 367 -24.25 -13.57 12.90
N LYS A 368 -24.88 -14.58 12.27
CA LYS A 368 -25.82 -15.47 12.95
C LYS A 368 -25.12 -16.41 13.94
N HIS A 369 -23.87 -16.78 13.66
CA HIS A 369 -23.08 -17.73 14.44
C HIS A 369 -21.86 -17.04 15.06
N GLY A 370 -21.55 -17.37 16.32
CA GLY A 370 -20.28 -16.99 16.94
C GLY A 370 -19.12 -17.89 16.49
N ASP A 371 -17.93 -17.58 17.01
CA ASP A 371 -16.74 -18.42 16.80
C ASP A 371 -16.99 -19.87 17.26
N ASN A 372 -16.34 -20.82 16.59
CA ASN A 372 -16.36 -22.22 16.99
C ASN A 372 -15.47 -22.41 18.23
N PRO A 373 -16.03 -22.70 19.42
CA PRO A 373 -15.21 -22.86 20.63
C PRO A 373 -14.25 -24.07 20.53
N ARG A 374 -14.57 -25.03 19.67
CA ARG A 374 -13.83 -26.29 19.46
C ARG A 374 -12.69 -26.17 18.45
N LEU A 375 -12.64 -25.10 17.66
CA LEU A 375 -11.59 -24.93 16.64
C LEU A 375 -10.46 -24.06 17.18
N VAL A 376 -9.23 -24.52 17.03
CA VAL A 376 -8.02 -23.77 17.34
C VAL A 376 -7.11 -23.71 16.12
N VAL A 377 -6.75 -22.51 15.69
CA VAL A 377 -5.72 -22.30 14.65
C VAL A 377 -4.35 -22.50 15.28
N ILE A 378 -3.53 -23.35 14.67
CA ILE A 378 -2.16 -23.60 15.12
C ILE A 378 -1.24 -22.65 14.35
N PRO A 379 -0.41 -21.85 15.05
CA PRO A 379 0.51 -20.90 14.44
C PRO A 379 1.68 -21.58 13.71
#